data_AF-A0A7Y7NN44-F1
#
_entry.id   AF-A0A7Y7NN44-F1
#
_cell.length_a   1.000
_cell.length_b   1.000
_cell.length_c   1.000
_cell.angle_alpha   90.00
_cell.angle_beta   90.00
_cell.angle_gamma   90.00
#
_symmetry.space_group_name_H-M   'P 1'
#
loop_
_entity.id
_entity.type
_entity.pdbx_description
1 polymer ?
#
loop_
_entity_poly.entity_id
_entity_poly.type
_entity_poly.pdbx_seq_one_letter_code
_entity_poly.pdbx_strand_id
1 'polypeptide(L)'
;MTKESTNKIGVLSFYESIWFKAKIGRVLVICFIAFTAVSTNAVGMQSGIAVVINGSGAGAVNTNEITKYCINPPCPNNINVHCITGSDSGCAGSYDSGTVVRLYTTPDSKSIFAGWGGNCADQSDPTCQLVSHGVGALEYIVIATFNNKPFFKAGGNYYTTIQDAFDAAADGAVIEGIDNTFAEDVILNKAITITFDGGKSDDFNSFIGSTKINGSLTISSGTLVASNLEII
;
A
#
# COMPACT_ATOMS: atom_id res chain seq x y z
N MET A 1 -35.94 -13.27 42.50
CA MET A 1 -36.17 -12.74 41.14
C MET A 1 -35.25 -11.53 40.98
N THR A 2 -34.00 -11.71 40.54
CA THR A 2 -33.54 -11.61 39.12
C THR A 2 -33.93 -10.27 38.49
N LYS A 3 -33.04 -9.37 38.07
CA LYS A 3 -31.81 -9.54 37.29
C LYS A 3 -30.77 -8.42 37.50
N GLU A 4 -29.54 -8.76 37.14
CA GLU A 4 -28.36 -7.94 36.84
C GLU A 4 -28.63 -6.74 35.91
N SER A 5 -27.85 -5.65 36.06
CA SER A 5 -26.75 -5.37 35.11
C SER A 5 -25.85 -4.19 35.57
N THR A 6 -24.58 -4.56 35.65
CA THR A 6 -23.30 -3.85 35.52
C THR A 6 -23.30 -2.46 34.89
N ASN A 7 -22.71 -1.45 35.56
CA ASN A 7 -21.44 -0.81 35.14
C ASN A 7 -20.98 0.23 36.18
N LYS A 8 -20.11 -0.16 37.11
CA LYS A 8 -19.39 0.76 37.99
C LYS A 8 -18.04 1.10 37.35
N ILE A 9 -17.92 2.28 36.74
CA ILE A 9 -16.60 2.91 36.57
C ILE A 9 -16.28 3.54 37.93
N GLY A 10 -15.71 2.73 38.82
CA GLY A 10 -15.25 3.17 40.13
C GLY A 10 -13.84 3.72 40.02
N VAL A 11 -13.69 5.04 40.05
CA VAL A 11 -12.47 5.66 40.59
C VAL A 11 -12.80 6.11 42.01
N LEU A 12 -12.90 5.13 42.91
CA LEU A 12 -12.87 5.38 44.35
C LEU A 12 -11.42 5.22 44.79
N SER A 13 -10.78 6.32 45.14
CA SER A 13 -9.48 6.30 45.79
C SER A 13 -9.63 5.64 47.16
N PHE A 14 -9.30 4.35 47.25
CA PHE A 14 -9.09 3.68 48.53
C PHE A 14 -7.74 4.13 49.09
N TYR A 15 -7.77 5.08 50.03
CA TYR A 15 -6.66 5.39 50.92
C TYR A 15 -6.78 4.44 52.13
N GLU A 16 -6.25 3.23 52.01
CA GLU A 16 -6.12 2.31 53.16
C GLU A 16 -4.64 2.20 53.51
N SER A 17 -4.28 2.83 54.62
CA SER A 17 -2.93 2.90 55.17
C SER A 17 -2.52 1.54 55.74
N ILE A 18 -1.55 0.87 55.14
CA ILE A 18 -0.95 -0.36 55.68
C ILE A 18 -0.08 0.02 56.89
N TRP A 19 -0.56 -0.27 58.10
CA TRP A 19 0.22 -0.11 59.34
C TRP A 19 1.11 -1.33 59.58
N PHE A 20 2.41 -1.22 59.31
CA PHE A 20 3.41 -2.18 59.81
C PHE A 20 3.70 -1.87 61.29
N LYS A 21 3.14 -2.64 62.23
CA LYS A 21 3.47 -2.52 63.66
C LYS A 21 4.84 -3.14 63.96
N ALA A 22 5.91 -2.36 63.85
CA ALA A 22 7.18 -2.66 64.49
C ALA A 22 7.27 -1.89 65.82
N LYS A 23 7.35 -2.63 66.93
CA LYS A 23 7.39 -2.10 68.30
C LYS A 23 8.84 -2.08 68.76
N ILE A 24 9.52 -0.93 68.76
CA ILE A 24 10.68 -0.60 69.62
C ILE A 24 10.78 0.93 69.74
N GLY A 25 10.86 1.43 70.98
CA GLY A 25 11.62 2.63 71.37
C GLY A 25 11.27 3.99 70.76
N ARG A 26 10.65 4.86 71.59
CA ARG A 26 10.37 6.29 71.38
C ARG A 26 11.47 7.11 70.68
N VAL A 27 11.36 7.33 69.37
CA VAL A 27 11.73 8.58 68.67
C VAL A 27 10.84 8.70 67.43
N LEU A 28 9.98 9.71 67.37
CA LEU A 28 9.16 10.00 66.17
C LEU A 28 10.04 10.76 65.16
N VAL A 29 10.75 10.03 64.30
CA VAL A 29 11.36 10.63 63.11
C VAL A 29 10.29 10.67 62.02
N ILE A 30 9.70 11.84 61.80
CA ILE A 30 8.82 12.07 60.65
C ILE A 30 9.72 12.16 59.42
N CYS A 31 10.04 11.01 58.82
CA CYS A 31 10.63 10.99 57.50
C CYS A 31 9.51 11.28 56.49
N PHE A 32 9.38 12.55 56.08
CA PHE A 32 8.61 12.91 54.89
C PHE A 32 9.32 12.30 53.68
N ILE A 33 8.99 11.06 53.35
CA ILE A 33 9.32 10.52 52.03
C ILE A 33 8.41 11.29 51.08
N ALA A 34 8.95 12.32 50.44
CA ALA A 34 8.28 12.95 49.32
C ALA A 34 8.13 11.88 48.24
N PHE A 35 6.96 11.24 48.20
CA PHE A 35 6.55 10.46 47.05
C PHE A 35 6.29 11.49 45.95
N THR A 36 7.31 11.78 45.15
CA THR A 36 7.06 12.44 43.88
C THR A 36 6.16 11.50 43.11
N ALA A 37 4.89 11.87 43.01
CA ALA A 37 4.00 11.25 42.04
C ALA A 37 4.70 11.44 40.69
N VAL A 38 5.32 10.37 40.19
CA VAL A 38 5.61 10.29 38.77
C VAL A 38 4.23 10.27 38.16
N SER A 39 3.78 11.39 37.60
CA SER A 39 2.71 11.34 36.63
C SER A 39 3.26 10.41 35.56
N THR A 40 2.79 9.15 35.54
CA THR A 40 2.85 8.40 34.31
C THR A 40 2.07 9.27 33.34
N ASN A 41 2.79 10.01 32.49
CA ASN A 41 2.19 10.52 31.27
C ASN A 41 1.44 9.32 30.73
N ALA A 42 0.12 9.41 30.62
CA ALA A 42 -0.58 8.45 29.81
C ALA A 42 0.07 8.60 28.43
N VAL A 43 0.99 7.70 28.10
CA VAL A 43 1.42 7.53 26.72
C VAL A 43 0.10 7.14 26.07
N GLY A 44 -0.47 8.08 25.30
CA GLY A 44 -1.72 7.83 24.60
C GLY A 44 -1.59 6.47 23.94
N MET A 45 -2.59 5.62 24.14
CA MET A 45 -2.60 4.25 23.62
C MET A 45 -2.43 4.34 22.10
N GLN A 46 -1.23 4.07 21.59
CA GLN A 46 -0.87 4.22 20.18
C GLN A 46 -1.12 2.90 19.45
N SER A 47 -1.87 2.96 18.36
CA SER A 47 -2.05 1.85 17.42
C SER A 47 -1.34 2.18 16.12
N GLY A 48 -0.54 1.23 15.63
CA GLY A 48 0.17 1.33 14.37
C GLY A 48 -0.72 0.92 13.20
N ILE A 49 -0.63 1.65 12.10
CA ILE A 49 -1.05 1.21 10.77
C ILE A 49 0.21 0.86 10.01
N ALA A 50 0.29 -0.38 9.52
CA ALA A 50 1.31 -0.84 8.60
C ALA A 50 0.69 -1.09 7.23
N VAL A 51 1.34 -0.56 6.20
CA VAL A 51 1.00 -0.80 4.80
C VAL A 51 2.00 -1.77 4.20
N VAL A 52 1.49 -2.80 3.55
CA VAL A 52 2.25 -3.74 2.74
C VAL A 52 1.86 -3.51 1.29
N ILE A 53 2.85 -3.23 0.45
CA ILE A 53 2.65 -3.23 -1.00
C ILE A 53 2.92 -4.64 -1.53
N ASN A 54 2.02 -5.14 -2.37
CA ASN A 54 2.11 -6.47 -2.98
C ASN A 54 1.75 -6.42 -4.47
N GLY A 55 1.95 -7.54 -5.16
CA GLY A 55 1.61 -7.74 -6.56
C GLY A 55 2.84 -7.64 -7.48
N SER A 56 2.59 -7.68 -8.78
CA SER A 56 3.64 -7.69 -9.81
C SER A 56 4.04 -6.30 -10.29
N GLY A 57 3.24 -5.28 -9.97
CA GLY A 57 3.45 -3.89 -10.33
C GLY A 57 4.00 -3.07 -9.18
N ALA A 58 4.03 -1.75 -9.38
CA ALA A 58 4.54 -0.77 -8.46
C ALA A 58 3.56 0.40 -8.26
N GLY A 59 3.73 1.08 -7.14
CA GLY A 59 2.99 2.27 -6.79
C GLY A 59 3.34 2.76 -5.40
N ALA A 60 2.59 3.77 -4.96
CA ALA A 60 2.70 4.37 -3.65
C ALA A 60 1.35 4.35 -2.91
N VAL A 61 1.42 4.34 -1.58
CA VAL A 61 0.29 4.53 -0.67
C VAL A 61 0.61 5.68 0.26
N ASN A 62 -0.26 6.67 0.28
CA ASN A 62 -0.09 7.92 1.02
C ASN A 62 -1.26 8.19 1.96
N THR A 63 -1.04 8.88 3.08
CA THR A 63 -2.13 9.46 3.90
C THR A 63 -2.26 10.95 3.70
N ASN A 64 -3.50 11.45 3.83
CA ASN A 64 -3.79 12.89 3.90
C ASN A 64 -3.66 13.46 5.33
N GLU A 65 -3.56 12.60 6.36
CA GLU A 65 -3.47 13.02 7.77
C GLU A 65 -2.07 12.85 8.36
N ILE A 66 -1.59 13.93 8.97
CA ILE A 66 -0.32 14.07 9.70
C ILE A 66 -0.31 13.09 10.89
N THR A 67 0.57 12.09 10.89
CA THR A 67 0.86 11.19 12.04
C THR A 67 1.37 12.00 13.24
N LYS A 68 1.15 11.52 14.47
CA LYS A 68 1.56 12.27 15.66
C LYS A 68 2.89 11.78 16.25
N TYR A 69 3.28 10.52 16.03
CA TYR A 69 4.47 9.90 16.63
C TYR A 69 5.07 8.77 15.78
N CYS A 70 6.40 8.63 15.77
CA CYS A 70 7.14 7.52 15.14
C CYS A 70 7.78 6.64 16.21
N ILE A 71 7.80 5.31 16.00
CA ILE A 71 8.18 4.33 17.03
C ILE A 71 9.69 3.94 17.00
N ASN A 72 10.52 4.50 16.09
CA ASN A 72 11.98 4.24 16.07
C ASN A 72 12.81 5.29 15.28
N PRO A 73 13.87 5.93 15.84
CA PRO A 73 14.73 6.90 15.14
C PRO A 73 15.95 6.28 14.39
N PRO A 74 16.55 6.96 13.39
CA PRO A 74 16.30 8.35 12.97
C PRO A 74 15.29 8.48 11.81
N CYS A 75 14.35 9.42 11.94
CA CYS A 75 13.41 9.82 10.89
C CYS A 75 13.75 11.23 10.38
N PRO A 76 14.50 11.38 9.28
CA PRO A 76 14.64 12.66 8.60
C PRO A 76 13.42 12.85 7.69
N ASN A 77 12.36 13.45 8.25
CA ASN A 77 11.23 14.07 7.52
C ASN A 77 10.34 13.11 6.68
N ASN A 78 9.30 12.51 7.27
CA ASN A 78 7.90 12.79 6.90
C ASN A 78 6.90 12.13 7.86
N ILE A 79 5.81 12.84 8.12
CA ILE A 79 4.85 12.63 9.20
C ILE A 79 3.54 12.03 8.61
N ASN A 80 3.64 11.08 7.68
CA ASN A 80 2.50 10.43 7.03
C ASN A 80 2.89 8.99 6.68
N VAL A 81 1.94 8.06 6.59
CA VAL A 81 2.23 6.81 5.88
C VAL A 81 2.52 7.19 4.43
N HIS A 82 3.72 6.84 3.98
CA HIS A 82 4.25 7.11 2.66
C HIS A 82 4.99 5.85 2.24
N CYS A 83 4.22 4.84 1.86
CA CYS A 83 4.75 3.55 1.45
C CYS A 83 4.98 3.58 -0.07
N ILE A 84 6.16 3.19 -0.51
CA ILE A 84 6.52 3.07 -1.93
C ILE A 84 7.03 1.65 -2.16
N THR A 85 6.71 1.08 -3.33
CA THR A 85 7.17 -0.25 -3.72
C THR A 85 8.70 -0.36 -3.60
N GLY A 86 9.19 -1.37 -2.90
CA GLY A 86 10.63 -1.58 -2.66
C GLY A 86 11.25 -0.75 -1.53
N SER A 87 10.46 0.04 -0.81
CA SER A 87 10.89 0.73 0.42
C SER A 87 10.21 0.12 1.65
N ASP A 88 11.01 -0.24 2.66
CA ASP A 88 10.50 -0.59 3.99
C ASP A 88 10.34 0.65 4.89
N SER A 89 10.89 1.80 4.47
CA SER A 89 10.79 3.05 5.20
C SER A 89 9.48 3.79 4.86
N GLY A 90 8.83 4.37 5.88
CA GLY A 90 7.61 5.17 5.71
C GLY A 90 6.31 4.38 5.55
N CYS A 91 6.37 3.05 5.51
CA CYS A 91 5.19 2.18 5.37
C CYS A 91 4.39 1.96 6.66
N ALA A 92 4.83 2.54 7.79
CA ALA A 92 4.11 2.45 9.06
C ALA A 92 3.96 3.82 9.73
N GLY A 93 2.83 4.02 10.39
CA GLY A 93 2.51 5.25 11.13
C GLY A 93 1.69 4.97 12.37
N SER A 94 1.86 5.76 13.43
CA SER A 94 1.04 5.69 14.64
C SER A 94 0.10 6.88 14.75
N TYR A 95 -1.14 6.57 15.17
CA TYR A 95 -2.23 7.54 15.27
C TYR A 95 -2.89 7.48 16.65
N ASP A 96 -3.46 8.59 17.10
CA ASP A 96 -4.23 8.63 18.34
C ASP A 96 -5.52 7.80 18.15
N SER A 97 -5.94 7.06 19.17
CA SER A 97 -7.20 6.32 19.14
C SER A 97 -8.38 7.20 18.72
N GLY A 98 -9.19 6.71 17.80
CA GLY A 98 -10.35 7.39 17.22
C GLY A 98 -10.02 8.22 15.98
N THR A 99 -8.73 8.36 15.60
CA THR A 99 -8.34 9.07 14.37
C THR A 99 -8.81 8.31 13.14
N VAL A 100 -9.44 9.04 12.20
CA VAL A 100 -9.92 8.50 10.92
C VAL A 100 -8.83 8.66 9.87
N VAL A 101 -8.08 7.60 9.60
CA VAL A 101 -7.00 7.63 8.62
C VAL A 101 -7.55 7.29 7.24
N ARG A 102 -7.20 8.10 6.23
CA ARG A 102 -7.47 7.80 4.82
C ARG A 102 -6.17 7.56 4.06
N LEU A 103 -6.11 6.40 3.43
CA LEU A 103 -5.02 5.97 2.55
C LEU A 103 -5.44 6.18 1.09
N TYR A 104 -4.50 6.62 0.27
CA TYR A 104 -4.67 6.86 -1.16
C TYR A 104 -3.61 6.09 -1.91
N THR A 105 -4.00 5.33 -2.94
CA THR A 105 -3.05 4.69 -3.85
C THR A 105 -2.68 5.59 -5.02
N THR A 106 -1.44 5.51 -5.47
CA THR A 106 -0.96 6.08 -6.73
C THR A 106 -0.16 5.01 -7.45
N PRO A 107 -0.76 4.27 -8.40
CA PRO A 107 -0.03 3.33 -9.25
C PRO A 107 1.04 4.07 -10.06
N ASP A 108 2.17 3.40 -10.29
CA ASP A 108 3.16 3.89 -11.25
C ASP A 108 2.60 3.78 -12.68
N SER A 109 3.22 4.48 -13.63
CA SER A 109 2.74 4.57 -15.02
C SER A 109 2.60 3.22 -15.75
N LYS A 110 3.31 2.19 -15.29
CA LYS A 110 3.27 0.81 -15.82
C LYS A 110 2.48 -0.16 -14.95
N SER A 111 1.68 0.35 -14.02
CA SER A 111 0.94 -0.46 -13.05
C SER A 111 -0.50 0.00 -12.90
N ILE A 112 -1.33 -0.92 -12.41
CA ILE A 112 -2.71 -0.66 -12.04
C ILE A 112 -2.92 -1.05 -10.58
N PHE A 113 -3.79 -0.32 -9.88
CA PHE A 113 -4.24 -0.72 -8.55
C PHE A 113 -5.22 -1.88 -8.69
N ALA A 114 -4.88 -3.03 -8.11
CA ALA A 114 -5.67 -4.25 -8.18
C ALA A 114 -6.62 -4.43 -6.98
N GLY A 115 -6.48 -3.59 -5.94
CA GLY A 115 -7.37 -3.57 -4.79
C GLY A 115 -6.65 -3.60 -3.45
N TRP A 116 -7.45 -3.37 -2.42
CA TRP A 116 -7.03 -3.42 -1.03
C TRP A 116 -7.18 -4.83 -0.45
N GLY A 117 -6.40 -5.12 0.59
CA GLY A 117 -6.48 -6.32 1.41
C GLY A 117 -6.26 -6.01 2.89
N GLY A 118 -6.22 -7.05 3.72
CA GLY A 118 -6.11 -6.90 5.16
C GLY A 118 -7.32 -6.13 5.73
N ASN A 119 -7.06 -5.13 6.57
CA ASN A 119 -8.12 -4.33 7.19
C ASN A 119 -8.94 -3.47 6.21
N CYS A 120 -8.52 -3.37 4.95
CA CYS A 120 -9.20 -2.63 3.90
C CYS A 120 -9.86 -3.54 2.83
N ALA A 121 -9.90 -4.86 3.04
CA ALA A 121 -10.29 -5.82 2.00
C ALA A 121 -11.70 -5.61 1.40
N ASP A 122 -12.64 -5.11 2.20
CA ASP A 122 -14.03 -4.89 1.77
C ASP A 122 -14.25 -3.53 1.06
N GLN A 123 -13.18 -2.75 0.84
CA GLN A 123 -13.25 -1.42 0.23
C GLN A 123 -12.88 -1.49 -1.25
N SER A 124 -13.76 -0.99 -2.12
CA SER A 124 -13.58 -1.00 -3.59
C SER A 124 -13.10 0.34 -4.18
N ASP A 125 -12.97 1.36 -3.34
CA ASP A 125 -12.49 2.69 -3.73
C ASP A 125 -10.93 2.69 -3.76
N PRO A 126 -10.26 3.48 -4.62
CA PRO A 126 -8.80 3.69 -4.53
C PRO A 126 -8.37 4.35 -3.21
N THR A 127 -9.34 4.72 -2.37
CA THR A 127 -9.13 5.13 -0.98
C THR A 127 -9.48 3.99 -0.02
N CYS A 128 -8.64 3.82 1.00
CA CYS A 128 -9.03 3.04 2.18
C CYS A 128 -9.20 3.97 3.39
N GLN A 129 -10.38 3.93 4.01
CA GLN A 129 -10.64 4.62 5.26
C GLN A 129 -10.63 3.65 6.44
N LEU A 130 -9.86 3.97 7.47
CA LEU A 130 -9.77 3.22 8.72
C LEU A 130 -10.00 4.15 9.90
N VAL A 131 -10.59 3.62 10.96
CA VAL A 131 -10.57 4.28 12.27
C VAL A 131 -9.51 3.56 13.10
N SER A 132 -8.47 4.27 13.53
CA SER A 132 -7.50 3.73 14.46
C SER A 132 -8.21 3.49 15.80
N HIS A 133 -8.24 2.26 16.29
CA HIS A 133 -8.84 1.95 17.59
C HIS A 133 -7.74 1.78 18.63
N GLY A 134 -7.89 2.40 19.79
CA GLY A 134 -6.99 2.26 20.94
C GLY A 134 -7.19 0.95 21.69
N VAL A 135 -6.05 0.40 22.15
CA VAL A 135 -5.77 -0.84 22.90
C VAL A 135 -6.21 -2.20 22.34
N GLY A 136 -5.20 -3.07 22.34
CA GLY A 136 -5.20 -4.44 21.82
C GLY A 136 -4.00 -4.56 20.90
N ALA A 137 -3.25 -5.66 20.93
CA ALA A 137 -2.06 -5.89 20.10
C ALA A 137 -2.36 -6.05 18.60
N LEU A 138 -3.39 -5.36 18.10
CA LEU A 138 -3.84 -5.41 16.72
C LEU A 138 -3.25 -4.22 16.00
N GLU A 139 -2.07 -4.45 15.42
CA GLU A 139 -1.58 -3.62 14.33
C GLU A 139 -2.56 -3.73 13.15
N TYR A 140 -2.98 -2.60 12.59
CA TYR A 140 -3.75 -2.61 11.35
C TYR A 140 -2.79 -2.93 10.21
N ILE A 141 -3.02 -4.03 9.52
CA ILE A 141 -2.28 -4.41 8.33
C ILE A 141 -3.16 -4.12 7.12
N VAL A 142 -2.71 -3.18 6.30
CA VAL A 142 -3.34 -2.85 5.04
C VAL A 142 -2.47 -3.38 3.92
N ILE A 143 -3.07 -4.11 2.99
CA ILE A 143 -2.36 -4.60 1.81
C ILE A 143 -2.85 -3.80 0.61
N ALA A 144 -1.94 -3.12 -0.09
CA ALA A 144 -2.23 -2.50 -1.38
C ALA A 144 -1.63 -3.36 -2.48
N THR A 145 -2.46 -3.87 -3.40
CA THR A 145 -1.97 -4.69 -4.49
C THR A 145 -1.86 -3.86 -5.76
N PHE A 146 -0.67 -3.80 -6.37
CA PHE A 146 -0.46 -3.24 -7.69
C PHE A 146 -0.04 -4.35 -8.64
N ASN A 147 -0.68 -4.43 -9.80
CA ASN A 147 -0.31 -5.37 -10.86
C ASN A 147 0.24 -4.60 -12.05
N ASN A 148 1.09 -5.24 -12.84
CA ASN A 148 1.56 -4.65 -14.09
C ASN A 148 0.38 -4.32 -15.01
N LYS A 149 0.40 -3.12 -15.57
CA LYS A 149 -0.58 -2.67 -16.56
C LYS A 149 -0.33 -3.44 -17.86
N PRO A 150 -1.32 -4.14 -18.42
CA PRO A 150 -1.17 -4.76 -19.73
C PRO A 150 -1.09 -3.68 -20.79
N PHE A 151 -0.11 -3.78 -21.68
CA PHE A 151 0.10 -2.85 -22.79
C PHE A 151 -0.18 -3.48 -24.14
N PHE A 152 -0.09 -4.81 -24.21
CA PHE A 152 -0.31 -5.57 -25.41
C PHE A 152 -1.23 -6.75 -25.11
N LYS A 153 -2.01 -7.14 -26.11
CA LYS A 153 -2.87 -8.32 -26.07
C LYS A 153 -2.66 -9.16 -27.31
N ALA A 154 -2.40 -10.45 -27.13
CA ALA A 154 -2.23 -11.39 -28.25
C ALA A 154 -2.84 -12.75 -27.91
N GLY A 155 -3.73 -13.24 -28.77
CA GLY A 155 -4.38 -14.55 -28.59
C GLY A 155 -5.17 -14.70 -27.27
N GLY A 156 -5.70 -13.60 -26.73
CA GLY A 156 -6.43 -13.57 -25.45
C GLY A 156 -5.55 -13.45 -24.20
N ASN A 157 -4.22 -13.45 -24.35
CA ASN A 157 -3.26 -13.21 -23.28
C ASN A 157 -2.78 -11.75 -23.28
N TYR A 158 -2.32 -11.28 -22.13
CA TYR A 158 -1.85 -9.91 -21.93
C TYR A 158 -0.36 -9.86 -21.64
N TYR A 159 0.30 -8.82 -22.13
CA TYR A 159 1.74 -8.65 -22.05
C TYR A 159 2.11 -7.20 -21.72
N THR A 160 3.29 -7.04 -21.14
CA THR A 160 3.85 -5.75 -20.72
C THR A 160 4.90 -5.20 -21.68
N THR A 161 5.37 -6.00 -22.64
CA THR A 161 6.35 -5.61 -23.67
C THR A 161 5.90 -6.12 -25.02
N ILE A 162 6.35 -5.48 -26.11
CA ILE A 162 6.06 -5.94 -27.47
C ILE A 162 6.78 -7.28 -27.72
N GLN A 163 8.01 -7.43 -27.22
CA GLN A 163 8.80 -8.63 -27.43
C GLN A 163 8.13 -9.87 -26.81
N ASP A 164 7.63 -9.78 -25.58
CA ASP A 164 6.94 -10.91 -24.93
C ASP A 164 5.68 -11.31 -25.71
N ALA A 165 4.92 -10.33 -26.20
CA ALA A 165 3.73 -10.58 -27.01
C ALA A 165 4.08 -11.29 -28.33
N PHE A 166 5.16 -10.87 -29.00
CA PHE A 166 5.64 -11.49 -30.23
C PHE A 166 6.19 -12.91 -30.00
N ASP A 167 6.99 -13.10 -28.96
CA ASP A 167 7.60 -14.39 -28.63
C ASP A 167 6.53 -15.45 -28.34
N ALA A 168 5.45 -15.06 -27.67
CA ALA A 168 4.31 -15.92 -27.38
C ALA A 168 3.31 -16.08 -28.55
N ALA A 169 3.35 -15.22 -29.57
CA ALA A 169 2.37 -15.20 -30.65
C ALA A 169 2.42 -16.47 -31.53
N ALA A 170 1.25 -16.96 -31.94
CA ALA A 170 1.12 -18.02 -32.94
C ALA A 170 1.13 -17.44 -34.38
N ASP A 171 1.28 -18.31 -35.38
CA ASP A 171 1.16 -17.89 -36.78
C ASP A 171 -0.25 -17.35 -37.08
N GLY A 172 -0.30 -16.18 -37.72
CA GLY A 172 -1.52 -15.42 -37.99
C GLY A 172 -2.09 -14.66 -36.78
N ALA A 173 -1.38 -14.58 -35.66
CA ALA A 173 -1.87 -13.87 -34.48
C ALA A 173 -1.98 -12.36 -34.70
N VAL A 174 -2.98 -11.77 -34.04
CA VAL A 174 -3.14 -10.32 -33.91
C VAL A 174 -2.59 -9.89 -32.56
N ILE A 175 -1.67 -8.94 -32.58
CA ILE A 175 -1.15 -8.24 -31.41
C ILE A 175 -1.81 -6.87 -31.38
N GLU A 176 -2.61 -6.59 -30.36
CA GLU A 176 -3.21 -5.29 -30.10
C GLU A 176 -2.31 -4.50 -29.16
N GLY A 177 -1.95 -3.27 -29.51
CA GLY A 177 -1.11 -2.39 -28.68
C GLY A 177 -1.82 -1.10 -28.32
N ILE A 178 -1.65 -0.62 -27.09
CA ILE A 178 -2.25 0.66 -26.67
C ILE A 178 -1.55 1.88 -27.30
N ASP A 179 -2.23 3.02 -27.34
CA ASP A 179 -1.66 4.33 -27.68
C ASP A 179 -0.70 4.80 -26.60
N ASN A 180 0.59 4.57 -26.80
CA ASN A 180 1.67 4.99 -25.92
C ASN A 180 3.03 4.95 -26.65
N THR A 181 4.06 5.49 -26.01
CA THR A 181 5.45 5.39 -26.46
C THR A 181 6.22 4.40 -25.61
N PHE A 182 6.75 3.37 -26.25
CA PHE A 182 7.51 2.31 -25.62
C PHE A 182 8.98 2.40 -26.03
N ALA A 183 9.88 2.45 -25.04
CA ALA A 183 11.31 2.43 -25.27
C ALA A 183 11.80 0.97 -25.25
N GLU A 184 11.86 0.35 -26.43
CA GLU A 184 12.22 -1.06 -26.61
C GLU A 184 12.77 -1.32 -28.02
N ASP A 185 13.68 -2.29 -28.12
CA ASP A 185 14.16 -2.84 -29.38
C ASP A 185 13.46 -4.18 -29.63
N VAL A 186 12.72 -4.28 -30.74
CA VAL A 186 11.86 -5.41 -31.05
C VAL A 186 12.45 -6.22 -32.20
N ILE A 187 12.62 -7.53 -32.00
CA ILE A 187 13.19 -8.44 -32.99
C ILE A 187 12.17 -9.52 -33.35
N LEU A 188 11.78 -9.53 -34.62
CA LEU A 188 10.91 -10.54 -35.19
C LEU A 188 11.77 -11.63 -35.83
N ASN A 189 12.05 -12.69 -35.08
CA ASN A 189 12.94 -13.79 -35.48
C ASN A 189 12.20 -15.12 -35.76
N LYS A 190 10.87 -15.13 -35.64
CA LYS A 190 10.02 -16.30 -35.92
C LYS A 190 9.49 -16.23 -37.34
N ALA A 191 9.54 -17.35 -38.06
CA ALA A 191 9.01 -17.50 -39.42
C ALA A 191 7.48 -17.61 -39.43
N ILE A 192 6.79 -16.59 -38.92
CA ILE A 192 5.33 -16.51 -38.80
C ILE A 192 4.81 -15.17 -39.32
N THR A 193 3.52 -15.10 -39.60
CA THR A 193 2.82 -13.85 -39.94
C THR A 193 2.17 -13.27 -38.69
N ILE A 194 2.45 -12.01 -38.40
CA ILE A 194 1.85 -11.26 -37.30
C ILE A 194 1.13 -10.03 -37.86
N THR A 195 -0.08 -9.80 -37.37
CA THR A 195 -0.78 -8.52 -37.55
C THR A 195 -0.62 -7.71 -36.27
N PHE A 196 -0.05 -6.51 -36.37
CA PHE A 196 0.04 -5.56 -35.26
C PHE A 196 -1.02 -4.46 -35.45
N ASP A 197 -1.92 -4.33 -34.49
CA ASP A 197 -3.00 -3.32 -34.47
C ASP A 197 -2.79 -2.37 -33.29
N GLY A 198 -2.06 -1.27 -33.54
CA GLY A 198 -1.67 -0.30 -32.54
C GLY A 198 -2.72 0.77 -32.26
N GLY A 199 -2.45 1.62 -31.26
CA GLY A 199 -3.24 2.81 -30.98
C GLY A 199 -4.54 2.57 -30.23
N LYS A 200 -4.66 1.46 -29.50
CA LYS A 200 -5.85 1.14 -28.72
C LYS A 200 -5.96 1.96 -27.43
N SER A 201 -7.18 2.13 -26.92
CA SER A 201 -7.41 2.59 -25.53
C SER A 201 -6.90 1.56 -24.52
N ASP A 202 -6.76 1.97 -23.26
CA ASP A 202 -6.26 1.13 -22.15
C ASP A 202 -7.04 -0.18 -21.94
N ASP A 203 -8.30 -0.22 -22.36
CA ASP A 203 -9.19 -1.39 -22.30
C ASP A 203 -9.21 -2.21 -23.61
N PHE A 204 -8.38 -1.84 -24.59
CA PHE A 204 -8.28 -2.42 -25.93
C PHE A 204 -9.55 -2.32 -26.79
N ASN A 205 -10.57 -1.56 -26.39
CA ASN A 205 -11.88 -1.56 -27.06
C ASN A 205 -12.04 -0.45 -28.11
N SER A 206 -11.24 0.61 -28.06
CA SER A 206 -11.36 1.77 -28.97
C SER A 206 -10.03 2.10 -29.64
N PHE A 207 -10.09 2.71 -30.81
CA PHE A 207 -8.94 3.29 -31.49
C PHE A 207 -8.81 4.78 -31.13
N ILE A 208 -7.68 5.17 -30.55
CA ILE A 208 -7.47 6.53 -30.03
C ILE A 208 -6.16 7.19 -30.50
N GLY A 209 -5.24 6.46 -31.14
CA GLY A 209 -3.95 7.01 -31.54
C GLY A 209 -3.03 6.02 -32.24
N SER A 210 -1.76 5.98 -31.86
CA SER A 210 -0.77 5.08 -32.45
C SER A 210 0.17 4.52 -31.40
N THR A 211 0.55 3.26 -31.57
CA THR A 211 1.61 2.67 -30.75
C THR A 211 2.94 3.14 -31.30
N LYS A 212 3.79 3.75 -30.45
CA LYS A 212 5.10 4.28 -30.83
C LYS A 212 6.20 3.43 -30.22
N ILE A 213 7.15 3.00 -31.04
CA ILE A 213 8.40 2.38 -30.60
C ILE A 213 9.50 3.44 -30.70
N ASN A 214 10.05 3.84 -29.55
CA ASN A 214 11.26 4.64 -29.45
C ASN A 214 12.45 3.69 -29.29
N GLY A 215 12.98 3.27 -30.43
CA GLY A 215 13.94 2.17 -30.53
C GLY A 215 13.96 1.60 -31.95
N SER A 216 14.28 0.33 -32.07
CA SER A 216 14.33 -0.35 -33.38
C SER A 216 13.29 -1.45 -33.52
N LEU A 217 12.84 -1.66 -34.75
CA LEU A 217 12.01 -2.80 -35.16
C LEU A 217 12.74 -3.57 -36.26
N THR A 218 13.21 -4.77 -35.94
CA THR A 218 13.98 -5.61 -36.87
C THR A 218 13.20 -6.85 -37.26
N ILE A 219 12.92 -7.02 -38.55
CA ILE A 219 12.31 -8.24 -39.09
C ILE A 219 13.41 -9.14 -39.64
N SER A 220 13.77 -10.17 -38.87
CA SER A 220 14.76 -11.18 -39.26
C SER A 220 14.12 -12.37 -39.97
N SER A 221 12.87 -12.71 -39.61
CA SER A 221 12.09 -13.79 -40.24
C SER A 221 10.60 -13.48 -40.14
N GLY A 222 9.80 -14.09 -41.03
CA GLY A 222 8.35 -13.95 -41.04
C GLY A 222 7.85 -12.69 -41.74
N THR A 223 6.61 -12.33 -41.45
CA THR A 223 5.91 -11.18 -42.03
C THR A 223 5.24 -10.37 -40.93
N LEU A 224 5.38 -9.05 -40.97
CA LEU A 224 4.65 -8.11 -40.12
C LEU A 224 3.68 -7.30 -40.97
N VAL A 225 2.40 -7.35 -40.62
CA VAL A 225 1.37 -6.46 -41.13
C VAL A 225 1.01 -5.48 -40.02
N ALA A 226 1.45 -4.23 -40.12
CA ALA A 226 1.24 -3.24 -39.07
C ALA A 226 0.19 -2.19 -39.45
N SER A 227 -0.66 -1.85 -38.49
CA SER A 227 -1.59 -0.72 -38.53
C SER A 227 -1.35 0.15 -37.30
N ASN A 228 -1.31 1.47 -37.48
CA ASN A 228 -1.18 2.46 -36.40
C ASN A 228 0.04 2.21 -35.50
N LEU A 229 1.15 1.79 -36.11
CA LEU A 229 2.44 1.59 -35.50
C LEU A 229 3.42 2.61 -36.06
N GLU A 230 4.09 3.35 -35.19
CA GLU A 230 5.10 4.34 -35.52
C GLU A 230 6.44 3.96 -34.91
N ILE A 231 7.52 4.13 -35.67
CA ILE A 231 8.90 3.99 -35.19
C ILE A 231 9.48 5.41 -35.15
N ILE A 232 9.91 5.87 -33.98
CA ILE A 232 10.34 7.26 -33.73
C ILE A 232 11.73 7.35 -33.13
#